data_AF-A0A964F128-F1
#
_entry.id   AF-A0A964F128-F1
#
_cell.length_a   1.000
_cell.length_b   1.000
_cell.length_c   1.000
_cell.angle_alpha   90.00
_cell.angle_beta   90.00
_cell.angle_gamma   90.00
#
_symmetry.space_group_name_H-M   'P 1'
#
loop_
_entity.id
_entity.type
_entity.pdbx_description
1 polymer ?
#
loop_
_entity_poly.entity_id
_entity_poly.type
_entity_poly.pdbx_seq_one_letter_code
_entity_poly.pdbx_strand_id
1 'polypeptide(L)'
;MKRFEALLSDADGTLIDSVPLIKHGQYETAITFLKAHGLADSDLPDFPTYETALNQTVGGSARDTLERTVRMLYSDREHHINGADFDVLHNMLNPVQDRIAPGI
;
A
#
# COMPACT_ATOMS: atom_id res chain seq x y z
N MET A 1 -15.85 -12.97 4.75
CA MET A 1 -14.89 -12.05 4.10
C MET A 1 -15.07 -12.21 2.59
N LYS A 2 -15.43 -11.16 1.85
CA LYS A 2 -15.54 -11.23 0.37
C LYS A 2 -14.15 -11.01 -0.22
N ARG A 3 -13.64 -11.97 -1.00
CA ARG A 3 -12.44 -11.77 -1.83
C ARG A 3 -12.84 -10.88 -3.00
N PHE A 4 -12.20 -9.71 -3.12
CA PHE A 4 -12.31 -8.88 -4.31
C PHE A 4 -11.28 -9.40 -5.31
N GLU A 5 -11.77 -9.92 -6.43
CA GLU A 5 -10.96 -10.34 -7.57
C GLU A 5 -11.22 -9.32 -8.68
N ALA A 6 -10.20 -8.55 -9.06
CA ALA A 6 -10.27 -7.61 -10.18
C ALA A 6 -9.34 -8.12 -11.29
N LEU A 7 -9.94 -8.66 -12.34
CA LEU A 7 -9.26 -9.04 -13.57
C LEU A 7 -9.24 -7.83 -14.50
N LEU A 8 -8.05 -7.31 -14.80
CA LEU A 8 -7.86 -6.31 -15.87
C LEU A 8 -7.24 -7.05 -17.07
N SER A 9 -7.77 -6.81 -18.27
CA SER A 9 -7.19 -7.32 -19.52
C SER A 9 -6.26 -6.26 -20.09
N ASP A 10 -4.99 -6.60 -20.28
CA ASP A 10 -4.06 -5.75 -21.04
C ASP A 10 -4.43 -5.72 -22.54
N ALA A 11 -3.88 -4.77 -23.30
CA ALA A 11 -4.19 -4.52 -24.71
C ALA A 11 -3.89 -5.72 -25.64
N ASP A 12 -3.06 -6.66 -25.19
CA ASP A 12 -2.74 -7.91 -25.89
C ASP A 12 -3.60 -9.12 -25.44
N GLY A 13 -4.55 -8.92 -24.52
CA GLY A 13 -5.42 -9.96 -23.98
C GLY A 13 -4.84 -10.70 -22.76
N THR A 14 -3.71 -10.24 -22.21
CA THR A 14 -3.16 -10.80 -20.97
C THR A 14 -4.08 -10.50 -19.80
N LEU A 15 -4.59 -11.55 -19.15
CA LEU A 15 -5.34 -11.45 -17.90
C LEU A 15 -4.36 -11.15 -16.77
N ILE A 16 -4.39 -9.93 -16.28
CA ILE A 16 -3.62 -9.51 -15.13
C ILE A 16 -4.53 -9.60 -13.90
N ASP A 17 -4.16 -10.47 -12.95
CA ASP A 17 -4.71 -10.36 -11.60
C ASP A 17 -4.17 -9.07 -10.99
N SER A 18 -4.94 -8.00 -11.13
CA SER A 18 -4.52 -6.65 -10.80
C SER A 18 -4.49 -6.42 -9.29
N VAL A 19 -5.21 -7.23 -8.51
CA VAL A 19 -5.31 -7.05 -7.06
C VAL A 19 -3.97 -7.35 -6.36
N PRO A 20 -3.30 -8.49 -6.60
CA PRO A 20 -1.95 -8.73 -6.07
C PRO A 20 -0.94 -7.66 -6.49
N LEU A 21 -0.97 -7.20 -7.75
CA LEU A 21 -0.05 -6.16 -8.24
C LEU A 21 -0.27 -4.81 -7.57
N ILE A 22 -1.53 -4.40 -7.41
CA ILE A 22 -1.89 -3.17 -6.69
C ILE A 22 -1.43 -3.26 -5.24
N LYS A 23 -1.68 -4.39 -4.57
CA LYS A 23 -1.25 -4.63 -3.19
C LYS A 23 0.27 -4.58 -3.03
N HIS A 24 1.00 -5.22 -3.94
CA HIS A 24 2.46 -5.16 -3.95
C HIS A 24 2.97 -3.75 -4.22
N GLY A 25 2.36 -3.00 -5.14
CA GLY A 25 2.71 -1.61 -5.39
C GLY A 25 2.51 -0.72 -4.15
N GLN A 26 1.41 -0.92 -3.42
CA GLN A 26 1.13 -0.23 -2.16
C GLN A 26 2.15 -0.59 -1.08
N TYR A 27 2.52 -1.87 -0.98
CA TYR A 27 3.56 -2.33 -0.06
C TYR A 27 4.92 -1.68 -0.32
N GLU A 28 5.42 -1.74 -1.56
CA GLU A 28 6.71 -1.15 -1.94
C GLU A 28 6.75 0.35 -1.65
N THR A 29 5.62 1.04 -1.91
CA THR A 29 5.47 2.47 -1.61
C THR A 29 5.54 2.73 -0.10
N ALA A 30 4.81 1.94 0.70
CA ALA A 30 4.81 2.06 2.15
C ALA A 30 6.20 1.77 2.74
N ILE A 31 6.90 0.76 2.25
CA ILE A 31 8.26 0.41 2.68
C ILE A 31 9.24 1.54 2.35
N THR A 32 9.17 2.08 1.14
CA THR A 32 10.01 3.21 0.73
C THR A 32 9.77 4.44 1.62
N PHE A 33 8.50 4.74 1.90
CA PHE A 33 8.10 5.81 2.79
C PHE A 33 8.64 5.62 4.22
N LEU A 34 8.46 4.43 4.79
CA LEU A 34 8.90 4.11 6.16
C LEU A 34 10.43 4.16 6.29
N LYS A 35 11.16 3.70 5.27
CA LYS A 35 12.62 3.86 5.22
C LYS A 35 13.05 5.32 5.16
N ALA A 36 12.39 6.12 4.33
CA ALA A 36 12.64 7.57 4.25
C ALA A 36 12.30 8.29 5.57
N HIS A 37 11.34 7.76 6.33
CA HIS A 37 10.97 8.21 7.66
C HIS A 37 11.97 7.77 8.76
N GLY A 38 12.94 6.92 8.43
CA GLY A 38 14.04 6.53 9.31
C GLY A 38 13.88 5.18 10.00
N LEU A 39 12.92 4.34 9.59
CA LEU A 39 12.83 2.97 10.13
C LEU A 39 13.96 2.10 9.59
N ALA A 40 14.53 1.28 10.49
CA ALA A 40 15.50 0.25 10.12
C ALA A 40 14.80 -0.93 9.44
N ASP A 41 15.55 -1.69 8.62
CA ASP A 41 15.01 -2.85 7.91
C ASP A 41 14.38 -3.91 8.84
N SER A 42 14.86 -4.03 10.07
CA SER A 42 14.33 -4.94 11.09
C SER A 42 12.94 -4.56 11.62
N ASP A 43 12.54 -3.30 11.45
CA ASP A 43 11.27 -2.77 11.96
C ASP A 43 10.21 -2.68 10.86
N LEU A 44 10.57 -3.00 9.62
CA LEU A 44 9.66 -2.97 8.49
C LEU A 44 8.81 -4.25 8.46
N PRO A 45 7.51 -4.14 8.17
CA PRO A 45 6.67 -5.32 7.98
C PRO A 45 7.08 -6.05 6.70
N ASP A 46 6.92 -7.37 6.70
CA ASP A 46 6.94 -8.12 5.45
C ASP A 46 5.62 -7.94 4.67
N PHE A 47 5.62 -8.38 3.42
CA PHE A 47 4.45 -8.25 2.55
C PHE A 47 3.19 -8.95 3.12
N PRO A 48 3.24 -10.20 3.63
CA PRO A 48 2.06 -10.85 4.23
C PRO A 48 1.47 -10.09 5.42
N THR A 49 2.32 -9.52 6.29
CA THR A 49 1.87 -8.70 7.43
C THR A 49 1.20 -7.42 6.94
N TYR A 50 1.82 -6.74 5.98
CA TYR A 50 1.24 -5.56 5.34
C TYR A 50 -0.10 -5.86 4.67
N GLU A 51 -0.17 -6.92 3.87
CA GLU A 51 -1.39 -7.32 3.16
C GLU A 51 -2.53 -7.62 4.15
N THR A 52 -2.22 -8.25 5.28
CA THR A 52 -3.21 -8.53 6.33
C THR A 52 -3.78 -7.24 6.90
N ALA A 53 -2.93 -6.26 7.24
CA ALA A 53 -3.36 -4.96 7.73
C ALA A 53 -4.14 -4.17 6.68
N LEU A 54 -3.71 -4.21 5.43
CA LEU A 54 -4.39 -3.58 4.31
C LEU A 54 -5.81 -4.14 4.14
N ASN A 55 -5.97 -5.47 4.09
CA ASN A 55 -7.27 -6.10 3.93
C ASN A 55 -8.27 -5.76 5.06
N GLN A 56 -7.77 -5.44 6.27
CA GLN A 56 -8.59 -5.03 7.41
C GLN A 56 -8.96 -3.54 7.40
N THR A 57 -8.22 -2.73 6.65
CA THR A 57 -8.36 -1.27 6.65
C THR A 57 -8.92 -0.71 5.34
N VAL A 58 -8.95 -1.52 4.27
CA VAL A 58 -9.55 -1.18 2.97
C VAL A 58 -10.94 -0.57 3.13
N GLY A 59 -11.10 0.62 2.55
CA GLY A 59 -12.35 1.38 2.54
C GLY A 59 -12.10 2.87 2.70
N GLY A 60 -12.95 3.71 2.08
CA GLY A 60 -12.72 5.15 2.00
C GLY A 60 -11.78 5.52 0.85
N SER A 61 -11.03 6.61 0.99
CA SER A 61 -10.05 7.04 -0.02
C SER A 61 -8.77 6.18 0.04
N ALA A 62 -7.96 6.22 -1.03
CA ALA A 62 -6.67 5.55 -1.06
C ALA A 62 -5.74 6.07 0.05
N ARG A 63 -5.69 7.40 0.24
CA ARG A 63 -4.98 8.06 1.34
C ARG A 63 -5.39 7.50 2.70
N ASP A 64 -6.69 7.46 2.99
CA ASP A 64 -7.19 6.99 4.29
C ASP A 64 -6.89 5.51 4.51
N THR A 65 -6.98 4.71 3.46
CA THR A 65 -6.63 3.28 3.51
C THR A 65 -5.15 3.09 3.88
N LEU A 66 -4.25 3.84 3.25
CA LEU A 66 -2.81 3.77 3.53
C LEU A 66 -2.48 4.22 4.94
N GLU A 67 -3.04 5.37 5.37
CA GLU A 67 -2.85 5.88 6.72
C GLU A 67 -3.30 4.86 7.77
N ARG A 68 -4.52 4.30 7.61
CA ARG A 68 -5.04 3.29 8.53
C ARG A 68 -4.22 2.01 8.52
N THR A 69 -3.74 1.58 7.35
CA THR A 69 -2.85 0.41 7.22
C THR A 69 -1.57 0.61 8.04
N VAL A 70 -0.88 1.73 7.83
CA VAL A 70 0.38 2.04 8.52
C VAL A 70 0.16 2.22 10.03
N ARG A 71 -0.90 2.92 10.44
CA ARG A 71 -1.25 3.07 11.86
C ARG A 71 -1.56 1.73 12.54
N MET A 72 -2.24 0.82 11.84
CA MET A 72 -2.53 -0.52 12.35
C MET A 72 -1.24 -1.32 12.58
N LEU A 73 -0.31 -1.27 11.62
CA LEU A 73 0.98 -1.97 11.68
C LEU A 73 1.86 -1.56 12.86
N TYR A 74 1.76 -0.31 13.31
CA TYR A 74 2.55 0.23 14.42
C TYR A 74 1.70 0.63 15.63
N SER A 75 0.52 0.03 15.79
CA SER A 75 -0.40 0.34 16.89
C SER A 75 0.18 0.06 18.28
N ASP A 76 1.12 -0.87 18.41
CA ASP A 76 1.89 -1.16 19.63
C ASP A 76 3.18 -0.34 19.76
N ARG A 77 3.56 0.40 18.70
CA ARG A 77 4.84 1.12 18.56
C ARG A 77 4.64 2.47 17.86
N GLU A 78 3.71 3.27 18.34
CA GLU A 78 3.32 4.54 17.69
C GLU A 78 4.50 5.49 17.43
N HIS A 79 5.55 5.42 18.25
CA HIS A 79 6.76 6.21 18.09
C HIS A 79 7.47 6.00 16.74
N HIS A 80 7.31 4.84 16.09
CA HIS A 80 7.87 4.58 14.76
C HIS A 80 7.26 5.49 13.69
N ILE A 81 6.01 5.95 13.87
CA ILE A 81 5.30 6.76 12.87
C ILE A 81 5.03 8.18 13.36
N ASN A 82 5.67 8.60 14.45
CA ASN A 82 5.57 9.97 14.93
C ASN A 82 6.14 10.94 13.87
N GLY A 83 5.34 11.95 13.53
CA GLY A 83 5.69 12.93 12.50
C GLY A 83 5.59 12.41 11.06
N ALA A 84 5.04 11.21 10.85
CA ALA A 84 4.81 10.68 9.50
C ALA A 84 3.79 11.53 8.74
N ASP A 85 4.17 11.96 7.54
CA ASP A 85 3.28 12.70 6.63
C ASP A 85 2.59 11.72 5.66
N PHE A 86 1.32 11.42 5.93
CA PHE A 86 0.54 10.48 5.12
C PHE A 86 0.11 11.06 3.77
N ASP A 87 0.17 12.38 3.58
CA ASP A 87 -0.05 12.99 2.27
C ASP A 87 1.14 12.71 1.35
N VAL A 88 2.37 12.71 1.89
CA VAL A 88 3.58 12.27 1.16
C VAL A 88 3.46 10.80 0.76
N LEU A 89 3.07 9.92 1.69
CA LEU A 89 2.85 8.50 1.38
C LEU A 89 1.83 8.32 0.24
N HIS A 90 0.72 9.05 0.29
CA HIS A 90 -0.30 8.99 -0.75
C HIS A 90 0.22 9.49 -2.10
N ASN A 91 0.96 10.61 -2.12
CA ASN A 91 1.52 11.18 -3.35
C ASN A 91 2.59 10.28 -3.99
N MET A 92 3.32 9.51 -3.19
CA MET A 92 4.28 8.51 -3.69
C MET A 92 3.60 7.33 -4.42
N LEU A 93 2.29 7.16 -4.25
CA LEU A 93 1.53 6.11 -4.92
C LEU A 93 1.14 6.48 -6.36
N ASN A 94 1.09 7.78 -6.70
CA ASN A 94 0.70 8.25 -8.02
C ASN A 94 1.60 7.69 -9.15
N PRO A 95 2.94 7.66 -9.05
CA PRO A 95 3.80 7.06 -10.08
C PRO A 95 3.60 5.55 -10.23
N VAL A 96 3.22 4.85 -9.15
CA VAL A 96 2.95 3.41 -9.17
C VAL A 96 1.59 3.14 -9.82
N GLN A 97 0.59 3.97 -9.55
CA GLN A 97 -0.72 3.91 -10.20
C GLN A 97 -0.63 4.24 -11.70
N ASP A 98 0.11 5.28 -12.08
CA ASP A 98 0.33 5.65 -13.49
C ASP A 98 1.07 4.54 -14.27
N ARG A 99 1.95 3.77 -13.61
CA ARG A 99 2.63 2.63 -14.25
C ARG A 99 1.74 1.40 -14.40
N ILE A 100 0.76 1.21 -13.53
CA ILE A 100 -0.14 0.04 -13.52
C ILE A 100 -1.40 0.30 -14.35
N ALA A 101 -1.85 1.56 -14.45
CA ALA A 101 -3.02 1.97 -15.22
C ALA A 101 -2.83 3.40 -15.78
N PRO A 102 -2.02 3.58 -16.83
CA PRO A 102 -1.82 4.89 -17.44
C PRO A 102 -3.11 5.39 -18.09
N GLY A 103 -3.70 6.46 -17.55
CA GLY A 103 -4.76 7.23 -18.21
C GLY A 103 -6.20 6.74 -18.05
N ILE A 104 -6.59 6.24 -16.87
CA ILE A 104 -8.01 6.17 -16.50
C ILE A 104 -8.49 7.54 -16.01
#